data_AF-A0A0A0E908-F1
#
_entry.id   AF-A0A0A0E908-F1
#
_cell.length_a   1.000
_cell.length_b   1.000
_cell.length_c   1.000
_cell.angle_alpha   90.00
_cell.angle_beta   90.00
_cell.angle_gamma   90.00
#
_symmetry.space_group_name_H-M   'P 1'
#
loop_
_entity.id
_entity.type
_entity.pdbx_description
1 polymer ?
#
loop_
_entity_poly.entity_id
_entity_poly.type
_entity_poly.pdbx_seq_one_letter_code
_entity_poly.pdbx_strand_id
1 'polypeptide(L)'
;MDASEIPPVPHPRPAPVGLDMTPLPLVPQGLVILPGLAGLTPGQGADPELSVTLANGDTPGCLRIGRTGTWMLDPRPTADFVLDLPGAAPLFVQVGGWSGQVDRVRGGLIIGWARNTRHPDRDCAVVAYDDHGVAAIAVARAAEGGRFVLLLPPRVTGAGHAVSLSLGIAGSDYLLQNGQVTLEPARRGSLMSIQPRPVQELMIRIKISTPNLKEAPMWGDFHFANSLAAAFEKIGHHAGVDTADAWYAHQAQEDVVLAIRGRHRVKTDPGKINIMWIISHPDRIPDEEFADYDHVAVASDVYAQVLKDRGLPSVSVMHQATDARLFSPDPEVDRLPAGLFVGNSRKEYRTMVKWCIRKRLPVELYGGGWEGVLPPGLVRGTSIANADLPDYYRSHLLLLNDHWDSMRENGFLSNRLFDGSGVATPILTDPVRGLADVFGDAISEAGDAEQFVAVAEDCFADPTPYLDRAARAHDIVMAAHTFDHRAVTFSEMIDHIAARKRRLG
;
A
#
# COMPACT_ATOMS: atom_id res chain seq x y z
N MET A 1 6.12 61.51 42.37
CA MET A 1 7.42 61.52 43.07
C MET A 1 8.24 60.44 42.38
N ASP A 2 8.94 60.84 41.32
CA ASP A 2 10.35 61.26 41.37
C ASP A 2 11.21 60.12 41.94
N ALA A 3 11.86 59.31 41.11
CA ALA A 3 13.03 59.61 40.27
C ALA A 3 14.31 59.80 41.09
N SER A 4 15.25 58.86 40.96
CA SER A 4 16.72 59.02 40.92
C SER A 4 17.38 57.65 41.16
N GLU A 5 18.00 57.01 40.14
CA GLU A 5 19.39 57.23 39.67
C GLU A 5 20.39 56.42 40.54
N ILE A 6 21.33 55.57 40.07
CA ILE A 6 22.30 55.64 38.95
C ILE A 6 22.80 54.21 38.58
N PRO A 7 23.36 53.99 37.37
CA PRO A 7 23.57 52.71 36.68
C PRO A 7 25.07 52.30 36.64
N PRO A 8 25.70 51.94 35.50
CA PRO A 8 25.67 50.71 34.67
C PRO A 8 27.06 50.03 34.58
N VAL A 9 27.19 48.85 33.95
CA VAL A 9 28.38 48.55 33.10
C VAL A 9 28.08 47.41 32.09
N PRO A 10 28.78 47.31 30.94
CA PRO A 10 28.12 47.44 29.64
C PRO A 10 28.56 46.45 28.53
N HIS A 11 27.79 46.46 27.42
CA HIS A 11 28.16 46.20 26.00
C HIS A 11 28.71 44.81 25.56
N PRO A 12 28.62 44.42 24.25
CA PRO A 12 27.95 45.04 23.09
C PRO A 12 27.01 44.09 22.29
N ARG A 13 26.03 44.68 21.58
CA ARG A 13 25.44 44.18 20.30
C ARG A 13 26.04 45.05 19.18
N PRO A 14 26.23 44.62 17.92
CA PRO A 14 25.15 44.40 16.92
C PRO A 14 25.55 43.35 15.84
N ALA A 15 24.89 43.01 14.73
CA ALA A 15 23.54 43.04 14.14
C ALA A 15 23.66 42.23 12.81
N PRO A 16 22.59 41.61 12.26
CA PRO A 16 22.61 41.19 10.86
C PRO A 16 21.70 42.07 9.98
N VAL A 17 22.20 42.43 8.80
CA VAL A 17 21.44 42.97 7.67
C VAL A 17 21.66 42.07 6.47
N GLY A 18 20.55 41.56 5.91
CA GLY A 18 20.24 41.56 4.48
C GLY A 18 20.99 40.64 3.52
N LEU A 19 20.42 39.44 3.31
CA LEU A 19 20.11 38.70 2.07
C LEU A 19 20.93 38.90 0.77
N ASP A 20 21.30 37.77 0.15
CA ASP A 20 21.18 37.56 -1.30
C ASP A 20 20.68 36.14 -1.62
N MET A 21 19.92 36.00 -2.71
CA MET A 21 19.20 34.81 -3.18
C MET A 21 19.80 34.29 -4.51
N THR A 22 19.37 33.09 -4.90
CA THR A 22 19.42 32.43 -6.25
C THR A 22 20.61 31.47 -6.56
N PRO A 23 20.45 30.48 -7.49
CA PRO A 23 20.14 29.06 -7.17
C PRO A 23 21.17 28.01 -7.70
N LEU A 24 20.98 26.75 -7.24
CA LEU A 24 21.63 25.44 -7.56
C LEU A 24 22.54 25.32 -8.81
N PRO A 25 23.58 24.45 -8.73
CA PRO A 25 23.49 23.24 -9.56
C PRO A 25 23.98 21.93 -8.90
N LEU A 26 23.23 20.87 -9.19
CA LEU A 26 23.68 19.47 -9.37
C LEU A 26 24.51 18.85 -8.23
N VAL A 27 23.84 18.06 -7.39
CA VAL A 27 24.51 17.00 -6.63
C VAL A 27 25.08 16.00 -7.65
N PRO A 28 26.41 15.82 -7.74
CA PRO A 28 26.96 14.71 -8.50
C PRO A 28 26.53 13.43 -7.81
N GLN A 29 25.99 12.50 -8.59
CA GLN A 29 25.61 11.14 -8.22
C GLN A 29 26.53 10.57 -7.12
N GLY A 30 25.98 10.51 -5.91
CA GLY A 30 26.67 10.09 -4.70
C GLY A 30 26.50 8.59 -4.47
N LEU A 31 27.63 7.93 -4.37
CA LEU A 31 27.85 6.54 -3.97
C LEU A 31 26.94 6.08 -2.81
N VAL A 32 26.17 5.00 -2.99
CA VAL A 32 25.28 4.43 -1.95
C VAL A 32 26.03 3.39 -1.13
N ILE A 33 26.85 3.85 -0.20
CA ILE A 33 27.48 2.97 0.79
C ILE A 33 26.53 2.86 1.99
N LEU A 34 26.03 1.65 2.26
CA LEU A 34 25.46 1.36 3.57
C LEU A 34 26.38 0.43 4.35
N PRO A 35 26.80 0.83 5.57
CA PRO A 35 27.43 -0.08 6.50
C PRO A 35 26.38 -1.06 7.02
N GLY A 36 26.64 -2.36 6.84
CA GLY A 36 26.16 -3.33 7.80
C GLY A 36 26.94 -3.12 9.09
N LEU A 37 26.27 -2.62 10.12
CA LEU A 37 26.47 -2.95 11.55
C LEU A 37 25.74 -1.90 12.40
N ALA A 38 24.68 -2.35 13.06
CA ALA A 38 24.19 -1.71 14.26
C ALA A 38 25.33 -1.64 15.30
N GLY A 39 25.50 -0.49 15.93
CA GLY A 39 26.25 -0.37 17.19
C GLY A 39 27.52 0.46 17.16
N LEU A 40 27.45 1.75 16.83
CA LEU A 40 28.39 2.72 17.39
C LEU A 40 27.60 3.93 17.91
N THR A 41 27.23 3.88 19.19
CA THR A 41 26.98 5.10 19.95
C THR A 41 28.21 6.00 19.85
N PRO A 42 28.07 7.31 19.62
CA PRO A 42 29.22 8.23 19.63
C PRO A 42 29.74 8.32 21.06
N GLY A 43 30.71 7.47 21.38
CA GLY A 43 31.62 7.69 22.49
C GLY A 43 32.51 8.87 22.14
N GLN A 44 32.70 9.79 23.08
CA GLN A 44 33.67 10.86 22.95
C GLN A 44 35.07 10.27 22.77
N GLY A 45 35.61 10.33 21.54
CA GLY A 45 37.01 9.98 21.26
C GLY A 45 37.23 9.38 19.87
N ALA A 46 37.97 10.11 19.03
CA ALA A 46 38.48 9.77 17.68
C ALA A 46 37.43 9.52 16.57
N ASP A 47 37.56 10.28 15.47
CA ASP A 47 36.86 9.98 14.22
C ASP A 47 37.33 8.61 13.68
N PRO A 48 36.44 7.71 13.24
CA PRO A 48 36.84 6.46 12.62
C PRO A 48 37.53 6.75 11.28
N GLU A 49 38.77 6.29 11.13
CA GLU A 49 39.55 6.41 9.89
C GLU A 49 38.94 5.46 8.83
N LEU A 50 38.16 5.99 7.88
CA LEU A 50 37.63 5.22 6.75
C LEU A 50 38.74 5.05 5.71
N SER A 51 39.02 3.81 5.28
CA SER A 51 39.93 3.55 4.16
C SER A 51 39.22 2.82 3.02
N VAL A 52 39.60 3.17 1.79
CA VAL A 52 38.99 2.65 0.56
C VAL A 52 40.08 2.04 -0.30
N THR A 53 39.90 0.79 -0.71
CA THR A 53 40.83 0.09 -1.60
C THR A 53 40.11 -0.30 -2.89
N LEU A 54 40.47 0.32 -4.01
CA LEU A 54 39.96 -0.04 -5.33
C LEU A 54 40.54 -1.39 -5.78
N ALA A 55 39.82 -2.12 -6.64
CA ALA A 55 40.28 -3.41 -7.17
C ALA A 55 41.62 -3.32 -7.97
N ASN A 56 41.97 -2.13 -8.44
CA ASN A 56 43.25 -1.85 -9.11
C ASN A 56 44.39 -1.46 -8.15
N GLY A 57 44.14 -1.40 -6.84
CA GLY A 57 45.10 -1.03 -5.80
C GLY A 57 45.14 0.45 -5.44
N ASP A 58 44.35 1.29 -6.11
CA ASP A 58 44.29 2.74 -5.83
C ASP A 58 43.46 3.03 -4.57
N THR A 59 43.84 4.08 -3.83
CA THR A 59 43.17 4.52 -2.61
C THR A 59 42.62 5.95 -2.80
N PRO A 60 41.35 6.13 -3.21
CA PRO A 60 40.79 7.46 -3.42
C PRO A 60 40.75 8.25 -2.12
N GLY A 61 40.90 9.57 -2.22
CA GLY A 61 40.80 10.46 -1.07
C GLY A 61 39.41 10.38 -0.47
N CYS A 62 39.33 10.20 0.84
CA CYS A 62 38.06 10.13 1.57
C CYS A 62 37.88 11.39 2.41
N LEU A 63 36.89 12.21 2.05
CA LEU A 63 36.62 13.48 2.70
C LEU A 63 35.24 13.46 3.33
N ARG A 64 35.17 13.65 4.65
CA ARG A 64 33.89 13.77 5.34
C ARG A 64 33.20 15.07 4.94
N ILE A 65 31.95 14.98 4.50
CA ILE A 65 31.15 16.16 4.17
C ILE A 65 30.36 16.59 5.41
N GLY A 66 30.60 17.83 5.86
CA GLY A 66 29.81 18.47 6.92
C GLY A 66 29.82 17.73 8.27
N ARG A 67 28.72 17.86 9.03
CA ARG A 67 28.48 17.09 10.29
C ARG A 67 27.68 15.81 10.06
N THR A 68 27.35 15.51 8.81
CA THR A 68 26.61 14.31 8.41
C THR A 68 27.51 13.07 8.44
N GLY A 69 26.92 11.89 8.47
CA GLY A 69 27.63 10.59 8.34
C GLY A 69 28.13 10.29 6.93
N THR A 70 28.25 11.30 6.07
CA THR A 70 28.49 11.19 4.62
C THR A 70 29.96 11.40 4.29
N TRP A 71 30.49 10.55 3.41
CA TRP A 71 31.86 10.61 2.94
C TRP A 71 31.89 10.80 1.42
N MET A 72 32.77 11.68 0.95
CA MET A 72 33.07 11.90 -0.45
C MET A 72 34.32 11.12 -0.83
N LEU A 73 34.25 10.40 -1.94
CA LEU A 73 35.41 9.78 -2.56
C LEU A 73 35.84 10.60 -3.78
N ASP A 74 37.08 11.08 -3.77
CA ASP A 74 37.67 11.86 -4.85
C ASP A 74 39.05 11.29 -5.23
N PRO A 75 39.29 10.87 -6.49
CA PRO A 75 38.36 10.91 -7.63
C PRO A 75 37.20 9.90 -7.51
N ARG A 76 36.10 10.15 -8.26
CA ARG A 76 34.97 9.22 -8.36
C ARG A 76 35.49 7.83 -8.77
N PRO A 77 35.23 6.77 -7.98
CA PRO A 77 35.60 5.41 -8.34
C PRO A 77 35.05 5.01 -9.71
N THR A 78 35.90 4.37 -10.53
CA THR A 78 35.53 3.86 -11.86
C THR A 78 35.53 2.33 -11.93
N ALA A 79 35.93 1.67 -10.84
CA ALA A 79 35.98 0.22 -10.69
C ALA A 79 35.47 -0.17 -9.30
N ASP A 80 35.07 -1.43 -9.16
CA ASP A 80 34.62 -2.00 -7.89
C ASP A 80 35.71 -1.84 -6.80
N PHE A 81 35.28 -1.67 -5.55
CA PHE A 81 36.18 -1.40 -4.43
C PHE A 81 35.70 -1.99 -3.12
N VAL A 82 36.61 -2.01 -2.16
CA VAL A 82 36.38 -2.47 -0.79
C VAL A 82 36.50 -1.29 0.15
N LEU A 83 35.57 -1.19 1.09
CA LEU A 83 35.59 -0.22 2.16
C LEU A 83 35.93 -0.91 3.47
N ASP A 84 36.99 -0.43 4.09
CA ASP A 84 37.42 -0.89 5.39
C ASP A 84 36.97 0.11 6.45
N LEU A 85 36.05 -0.37 7.29
CA LEU A 85 35.47 0.37 8.40
C LEU A 85 36.07 -0.17 9.72
N PRO A 86 36.60 0.69 10.60
CA PRO A 86 37.14 0.25 11.88
C PRO A 86 36.10 -0.52 12.71
N GLY A 87 36.42 -1.78 13.05
CA GLY A 87 35.53 -2.64 13.85
C GLY A 87 34.39 -3.30 13.07
N ALA A 88 34.39 -3.21 11.73
CA ALA A 88 33.39 -3.84 10.86
C ALA A 88 34.04 -4.73 9.80
N ALA A 89 33.25 -5.64 9.22
CA ALA A 89 33.69 -6.44 8.09
C ALA A 89 33.88 -5.55 6.84
N PRO A 90 34.88 -5.82 5.98
CA PRO A 90 35.07 -5.08 4.73
C PRO A 90 33.82 -5.13 3.86
N LEU A 91 33.38 -3.97 3.35
CA LEU A 91 32.20 -3.86 2.50
C LEU A 91 32.62 -3.79 1.02
N PHE A 92 32.13 -4.73 0.22
CA PHE A 92 32.34 -4.73 -1.22
C PHE A 92 31.32 -3.82 -1.90
N VAL A 93 31.79 -2.93 -2.77
CA VAL A 93 30.95 -2.01 -3.55
C VAL A 93 31.18 -2.22 -5.04
N GLN A 94 30.11 -2.56 -5.76
CA GLN A 94 30.11 -2.67 -7.21
C GLN A 94 29.79 -1.31 -7.85
N VAL A 95 30.69 -0.80 -8.67
CA VAL A 95 30.52 0.47 -9.39
C VAL A 95 29.87 0.21 -10.73
N GLY A 96 28.67 0.75 -10.96
CA GLY A 96 27.91 0.57 -12.18
C GLY A 96 27.38 -0.85 -12.38
N GLY A 97 26.73 -1.08 -13.53
CA GLY A 97 26.07 -2.37 -13.79
C GLY A 97 24.77 -2.54 -13.01
N TRP A 98 24.11 -1.45 -12.66
CA TRP A 98 22.84 -1.44 -11.93
C TRP A 98 21.78 -0.70 -12.73
N SER A 99 20.53 -1.12 -12.57
CA SER A 99 19.38 -0.45 -13.15
C SER A 99 18.19 -0.58 -12.20
N GLY A 100 17.32 0.41 -12.17
CA GLY A 100 16.15 0.39 -11.30
C GLY A 100 15.53 1.76 -11.12
N GLN A 101 14.25 1.74 -10.74
CA GLN A 101 13.44 2.92 -10.51
C GLN A 101 12.39 2.67 -9.42
N VAL A 102 11.94 3.76 -8.81
CA VAL A 102 10.70 3.78 -8.03
C VAL A 102 9.56 4.06 -8.99
N ASP A 103 8.60 3.13 -9.05
CA ASP A 103 7.40 3.25 -9.87
C ASP A 103 6.28 3.98 -9.13
N ARG A 104 6.20 3.77 -7.81
CA ARG A 104 5.07 4.25 -7.01
C ARG A 104 5.42 4.43 -5.53
N VAL A 105 4.85 5.47 -4.94
CA VAL A 105 4.83 5.72 -3.50
C VAL A 105 3.37 5.91 -3.07
N ARG A 106 2.92 5.16 -2.06
CA ARG A 106 1.58 5.27 -1.46
C ARG A 106 1.66 5.12 0.05
N GLY A 107 1.60 6.24 0.77
CA GLY A 107 1.76 6.23 2.23
C GLY A 107 3.11 5.64 2.62
N GLY A 108 3.10 4.57 3.42
CA GLY A 108 4.32 3.84 3.79
C GLY A 108 4.85 2.86 2.76
N LEU A 109 4.15 2.66 1.65
CA LEU A 109 4.47 1.65 0.64
C LEU A 109 5.24 2.29 -0.53
N ILE A 110 6.43 1.75 -0.82
CA ILE A 110 7.20 2.10 -2.02
C ILE A 110 7.35 0.87 -2.89
N ILE A 111 6.99 0.98 -4.16
CA ILE A 111 7.04 -0.10 -5.15
C ILE A 111 7.94 0.34 -6.29
N GLY A 112 8.77 -0.58 -6.76
CA GLY A 112 9.62 -0.35 -7.91
C GLY A 112 10.32 -1.62 -8.37
N TRP A 113 11.38 -1.45 -9.15
CA TRP A 113 12.26 -2.54 -9.52
C TRP A 113 13.73 -2.12 -9.47
N ALA A 114 14.59 -3.08 -9.18
CA ALA A 114 16.04 -2.92 -9.13
C ALA A 114 16.73 -4.22 -9.56
N ARG A 115 17.82 -4.12 -10.33
CA ARG A 115 18.54 -5.26 -10.90
C ARG A 115 20.04 -5.02 -10.98
N ASN A 116 20.81 -6.06 -10.70
CA ASN A 116 22.21 -6.13 -11.08
C ASN A 116 22.32 -6.62 -12.53
N THR A 117 22.70 -5.75 -13.46
CA THR A 117 22.88 -6.12 -14.87
C THR A 117 24.13 -6.98 -15.12
N ARG A 118 25.11 -6.97 -14.20
CA ARG A 118 26.27 -7.91 -14.25
C ARG A 118 25.90 -9.29 -13.72
N HIS A 119 24.90 -9.37 -12.85
CA HIS A 119 24.41 -10.60 -12.22
C HIS A 119 22.87 -10.66 -12.25
N PRO A 120 22.25 -10.82 -13.43
CA PRO A 120 20.79 -10.67 -13.59
C PRO A 120 19.97 -11.70 -12.81
N ASP A 121 20.57 -12.85 -12.47
CA ASP A 121 19.90 -13.94 -11.74
C ASP A 121 19.99 -13.78 -10.21
N ARG A 122 20.54 -12.67 -9.72
CA ARG A 122 20.71 -12.43 -8.27
C ARG A 122 19.77 -11.35 -7.76
N ASP A 123 19.14 -11.66 -6.64
CA ASP A 123 18.40 -10.67 -5.85
C ASP A 123 19.32 -9.53 -5.41
N CYS A 124 18.77 -8.32 -5.30
CA CYS A 124 19.48 -7.20 -4.72
C CYS A 124 18.67 -6.54 -3.61
N ALA A 125 19.35 -6.04 -2.58
CA ALA A 125 18.70 -5.33 -1.49
C ALA A 125 18.52 -3.85 -1.87
N VAL A 126 17.27 -3.39 -1.90
CA VAL A 126 16.90 -1.98 -2.03
C VAL A 126 16.78 -1.39 -0.64
N VAL A 127 17.33 -0.20 -0.46
CA VAL A 127 17.45 0.44 0.85
C VAL A 127 16.93 1.87 0.78
N ALA A 128 16.03 2.21 1.68
CA ALA A 128 15.57 3.58 1.89
C ALA A 128 16.32 4.17 3.08
N TYR A 129 16.98 5.31 2.90
CA TYR A 129 17.80 5.95 3.93
C TYR A 129 17.67 7.47 3.92
N ASP A 130 17.95 8.08 5.07
CA ASP A 130 18.05 9.52 5.28
C ASP A 130 19.32 9.86 6.10
N ASP A 131 19.41 11.10 6.59
CA ASP A 131 20.52 11.57 7.43
C ASP A 131 20.64 10.83 8.78
N HIS A 132 19.58 10.11 9.21
CA HIS A 132 19.56 9.29 10.42
C HIS A 132 19.91 7.82 10.16
N GLY A 133 20.08 7.44 8.89
CA GLY A 133 20.52 6.10 8.48
C GLY A 133 19.44 5.35 7.70
N VAL A 134 19.48 4.01 7.78
CA VAL A 134 18.56 3.15 7.01
C VAL A 134 17.18 3.14 7.67
N ALA A 135 16.20 3.64 6.93
CA ALA A 135 14.80 3.60 7.32
C ALA A 135 14.20 2.21 7.10
N ALA A 136 14.45 1.61 5.93
CA ALA A 136 13.88 0.33 5.54
C ALA A 136 14.72 -0.38 4.47
N ILE A 137 14.56 -1.69 4.36
CA ILE A 137 15.21 -2.55 3.38
C ILE A 137 14.14 -3.44 2.74
N ALA A 138 14.22 -3.64 1.43
CA ALA A 138 13.43 -4.59 0.68
C ALA A 138 14.32 -5.42 -0.23
N VAL A 139 13.87 -6.62 -0.59
CA VAL A 139 14.57 -7.47 -1.56
C VAL A 139 13.90 -7.31 -2.92
N ALA A 140 14.67 -6.86 -3.91
CA ALA A 140 14.29 -6.92 -5.31
C ALA A 140 14.60 -8.31 -5.85
N ARG A 141 13.54 -9.08 -6.16
CA ARG A 141 13.65 -10.49 -6.52
C ARG A 141 13.97 -10.67 -8.00
N ALA A 142 15.11 -11.28 -8.34
CA ALA A 142 15.53 -11.49 -9.73
C ALA A 142 14.51 -12.32 -10.53
N ALA A 143 13.95 -13.36 -9.90
CA ALA A 143 12.93 -14.23 -10.48
C ALA A 143 11.65 -13.46 -10.90
N GLU A 144 11.41 -12.28 -10.34
CA GLU A 144 10.24 -11.44 -10.62
C GLU A 144 10.60 -10.19 -11.45
N GLY A 145 11.71 -10.28 -12.20
CA GLY A 145 12.23 -9.13 -12.92
C GLY A 145 12.68 -8.01 -11.98
N GLY A 146 13.25 -8.34 -10.82
CA GLY A 146 13.81 -7.36 -9.88
C GLY A 146 12.77 -6.49 -9.18
N ARG A 147 11.49 -6.89 -9.13
CA ARG A 147 10.46 -6.14 -8.43
C ARG A 147 10.71 -6.15 -6.92
N PHE A 148 10.42 -5.03 -6.28
CA PHE A 148 10.44 -4.91 -4.82
C PHE A 148 9.22 -4.16 -4.31
N VAL A 149 8.84 -4.51 -3.09
CA VAL A 149 7.87 -3.78 -2.28
C VAL A 149 8.55 -3.43 -0.96
N LEU A 150 8.72 -2.14 -0.70
CA LEU A 150 9.42 -1.60 0.46
C LEU A 150 8.43 -0.90 1.39
N LEU A 151 8.46 -1.29 2.66
CA LEU A 151 7.57 -0.78 3.69
C LEU A 151 8.34 0.13 4.63
N LEU A 152 7.85 1.34 4.79
CA LEU A 152 8.43 2.33 5.67
C LEU A 152 7.87 2.17 7.09
N PRO A 153 8.74 2.19 8.11
CA PRO A 153 8.31 1.96 9.48
C PRO A 153 7.45 3.14 10.00
N PRO A 154 6.64 2.92 11.05
CA PRO A 154 5.80 3.96 11.66
C PRO A 154 6.55 5.23 12.09
N ARG A 155 7.84 5.12 12.44
CA ARG A 155 8.70 6.28 12.77
C ARG A 155 8.86 7.25 11.60
N VAL A 156 8.75 6.75 10.37
CA VAL A 156 8.83 7.52 9.13
C VAL A 156 7.43 7.96 8.71
N THR A 157 6.48 7.03 8.63
CA THR A 157 5.12 7.31 8.10
C THR A 157 4.25 8.13 9.06
N GLY A 158 4.52 8.04 10.36
CA GLY A 158 3.86 8.81 11.41
C GLY A 158 4.63 10.06 11.86
N ALA A 159 5.70 10.45 11.15
CA ALA A 159 6.46 11.64 11.49
C ALA A 159 5.59 12.90 11.40
N GLY A 160 5.75 13.82 12.35
CA GLY A 160 5.02 15.10 12.39
C GLY A 160 5.59 16.17 11.45
N HIS A 161 6.63 15.83 10.68
CA HIS A 161 7.30 16.70 9.71
C HIS A 161 7.58 15.92 8.42
N ALA A 162 7.91 16.63 7.34
CA ALA A 162 8.30 15.98 6.09
C ALA A 162 9.58 15.16 6.30
N VAL A 163 9.61 13.96 5.74
CA VAL A 163 10.77 13.05 5.78
C VAL A 163 11.22 12.82 4.35
N SER A 164 12.46 13.16 4.03
CA SER A 164 13.05 12.92 2.70
C SER A 164 13.94 11.69 2.76
N LEU A 165 13.66 10.71 1.90
CA LEU A 165 14.37 9.45 1.78
C LEU A 165 15.03 9.36 0.41
N SER A 166 16.20 8.74 0.38
CA SER A 166 16.86 8.27 -0.84
C SER A 166 16.76 6.74 -0.92
N LEU A 167 16.39 6.22 -2.09
CA LEU A 167 16.35 4.80 -2.38
C LEU A 167 17.50 4.41 -3.29
N GLY A 168 18.35 3.48 -2.84
CA GLY A 168 19.45 2.93 -3.61
C GLY A 168 19.55 1.42 -3.48
N ILE A 169 20.58 0.84 -4.10
CA ILE A 169 20.89 -0.59 -3.98
C ILE A 169 22.06 -0.76 -3.01
N ALA A 170 21.92 -1.63 -2.01
CA ALA A 170 22.98 -1.89 -1.04
C ALA A 170 24.24 -2.46 -1.73
N GLY A 171 25.41 -1.94 -1.36
CA GLY A 171 26.69 -2.35 -1.95
C GLY A 171 26.89 -1.84 -3.38
N SER A 172 26.30 -0.70 -3.73
CA SER A 172 26.40 -0.12 -5.08
C SER A 172 26.65 1.39 -5.05
N ASP A 173 26.95 1.97 -6.21
CA ASP A 173 26.92 3.41 -6.45
C ASP A 173 25.57 3.92 -6.99
N TYR A 174 24.53 3.07 -6.98
CA TYR A 174 23.31 3.32 -7.72
C TYR A 174 22.15 3.79 -6.84
N LEU A 175 21.73 5.03 -7.07
CA LEU A 175 20.44 5.57 -6.62
C LEU A 175 19.37 5.20 -7.65
N LEU A 176 18.22 4.71 -7.20
CA LEU A 176 17.11 4.40 -8.08
C LEU A 176 16.62 5.66 -8.80
N GLN A 177 16.20 5.52 -10.06
CA GLN A 177 15.50 6.59 -10.75
C GLN A 177 14.20 6.91 -9.99
N ASN A 178 13.88 8.20 -9.81
CA ASN A 178 12.80 8.65 -8.91
C ASN A 178 12.96 8.18 -7.44
N GLY A 179 14.17 7.78 -7.05
CA GLY A 179 14.48 7.26 -5.71
C GLY A 179 14.58 8.33 -4.62
N GLN A 180 14.47 9.62 -4.95
CA GLN A 180 14.29 10.67 -3.94
C GLN A 180 12.81 10.82 -3.65
N VAL A 181 12.40 10.37 -2.47
CA VAL A 181 10.99 10.34 -2.04
C VAL A 181 10.83 11.22 -0.82
N THR A 182 9.99 12.24 -0.92
CA THR A 182 9.57 13.04 0.23
C THR A 182 8.21 12.56 0.69
N LEU A 183 8.15 12.05 1.92
CA LEU A 183 6.91 11.78 2.62
C LEU A 183 6.52 13.03 3.39
N GLU A 184 5.39 13.62 2.98
CA GLU A 184 4.76 14.65 3.77
C GLU A 184 4.16 14.03 5.03
N PRO A 185 4.20 14.73 6.17
CA PRO A 185 3.58 14.24 7.39
C PRO A 185 2.10 14.01 7.10
N ALA A 186 1.56 12.88 7.54
CA ALA A 186 0.12 12.68 7.55
C ALA A 186 -0.47 13.91 8.26
N ARG A 187 -1.27 14.71 7.53
CA ARG A 187 -1.80 15.98 8.05
C ARG A 187 -2.62 15.71 9.32
N ARG A 188 -1.97 15.68 10.49
CA ARG A 188 -2.62 16.07 11.74
C ARG A 188 -2.98 17.52 11.51
N GLY A 189 -4.28 17.78 11.36
CA GLY A 189 -4.82 19.07 10.95
C GLY A 189 -3.94 20.21 11.42
N SER A 190 -3.35 20.93 10.46
CA SER A 190 -2.56 22.12 10.78
C SER A 190 -3.39 22.98 11.71
N LEU A 191 -2.88 23.23 12.91
CA LEU A 191 -3.52 24.13 13.87
C LEU A 191 -3.56 25.58 13.36
N MET A 192 -2.95 25.89 12.21
CA MET A 192 -3.24 27.13 11.47
C MET A 192 -3.13 26.90 9.96
N SER A 193 -4.24 26.46 9.38
CA SER A 193 -4.58 26.77 8.01
C SER A 193 -5.90 27.51 8.06
N ILE A 194 -5.96 28.75 7.55
CA ILE A 194 -7.24 29.37 7.21
C ILE A 194 -7.72 28.64 5.95
N GLN A 195 -8.27 27.45 6.15
CA GLN A 195 -9.17 26.86 5.17
C GLN A 195 -10.52 27.52 5.43
N PRO A 196 -11.17 28.13 4.42
CA PRO A 196 -12.58 28.40 4.57
C PRO A 196 -13.21 27.05 4.90
N ARG A 197 -13.76 26.92 6.11
CA ARG A 197 -14.62 25.79 6.46
C ARG A 197 -15.56 25.61 5.25
N PRO A 198 -15.69 24.40 4.66
CA PRO A 198 -16.76 24.21 3.70
C PRO A 198 -18.03 24.72 4.38
N VAL A 199 -18.76 25.58 3.68
CA VAL A 199 -19.87 26.38 4.24
C VAL A 199 -20.96 25.45 4.81
N GLN A 200 -20.90 24.15 4.49
CA GLN A 200 -21.68 23.06 5.07
C GLN A 200 -20.79 21.83 5.33
N GLU A 201 -21.10 21.10 6.40
CA GLU A 201 -20.67 19.71 6.61
C GLU A 201 -21.26 18.87 5.46
N LEU A 202 -20.42 18.45 4.51
CA LEU A 202 -20.90 17.65 3.37
C LEU A 202 -21.35 16.28 3.87
N MET A 203 -22.60 15.91 3.58
CA MET A 203 -23.08 14.56 3.87
C MET A 203 -22.70 13.60 2.73
N ILE A 204 -21.98 12.54 3.09
CA ILE A 204 -21.59 11.45 2.20
C ILE A 204 -22.62 10.32 2.29
N ARG A 205 -23.24 9.96 1.16
CA ARG A 205 -24.06 8.75 1.04
C ARG A 205 -23.34 7.72 0.19
N ILE A 206 -23.05 6.56 0.80
CA ILE A 206 -22.44 5.42 0.14
C ILE A 206 -23.56 4.51 -0.39
N LYS A 207 -23.71 4.45 -1.70
CA LYS A 207 -24.79 3.70 -2.35
C LYS A 207 -24.29 2.32 -2.78
N ILE A 208 -24.91 1.26 -2.27
CA ILE A 208 -24.53 -0.14 -2.53
C ILE A 208 -25.66 -0.93 -3.19
N SER A 209 -25.33 -2.01 -3.92
CA SER A 209 -26.32 -2.86 -4.61
C SER A 209 -27.03 -3.88 -3.71
N THR A 210 -26.77 -3.86 -2.40
CA THR A 210 -27.48 -4.67 -1.41
C THR A 210 -28.97 -4.33 -1.45
N PRO A 211 -29.89 -5.29 -1.63
CA PRO A 211 -31.30 -4.99 -1.92
C PRO A 211 -32.02 -4.17 -0.84
N ASN A 212 -31.82 -4.54 0.42
CA ASN A 212 -32.50 -3.97 1.58
C ASN A 212 -31.75 -4.36 2.87
N LEU A 213 -32.09 -3.72 4.00
CA LEU A 213 -31.47 -3.99 5.30
C LEU A 213 -31.72 -5.40 5.85
N LYS A 214 -32.80 -6.07 5.44
CA LYS A 214 -33.09 -7.45 5.89
C LYS A 214 -32.10 -8.44 5.28
N GLU A 215 -31.69 -8.23 4.05
CA GLU A 215 -30.70 -9.07 3.36
C GLU A 215 -29.25 -8.63 3.65
N ALA A 216 -29.04 -7.38 4.03
CA ALA A 216 -27.74 -6.75 4.22
C ALA A 216 -26.69 -7.57 5.01
N PRO A 217 -27.01 -8.31 6.08
CA PRO A 217 -26.03 -9.12 6.79
C PRO A 217 -25.32 -10.16 5.91
N MET A 218 -25.96 -10.59 4.82
CA MET A 218 -25.45 -11.60 3.88
C MET A 218 -24.62 -11.02 2.72
N TRP A 219 -24.46 -9.69 2.68
CA TRP A 219 -23.83 -8.97 1.57
C TRP A 219 -22.49 -8.36 2.01
N GLY A 220 -21.40 -8.78 1.37
CA GLY A 220 -20.07 -8.18 1.57
C GLY A 220 -20.08 -6.67 1.35
N ASP A 221 -20.77 -6.19 0.31
CA ASP A 221 -20.91 -4.76 -0.01
C ASP A 221 -21.43 -3.93 1.17
N PHE A 222 -22.32 -4.49 2.01
CA PHE A 222 -22.84 -3.79 3.17
C PHE A 222 -21.78 -3.59 4.24
N HIS A 223 -21.07 -4.66 4.62
CA HIS A 223 -20.00 -4.57 5.62
C HIS A 223 -18.85 -3.68 5.14
N PHE A 224 -18.46 -3.86 3.87
CA PHE A 224 -17.45 -3.04 3.19
C PHE A 224 -17.80 -1.54 3.22
N ALA A 225 -19.05 -1.19 2.90
CA ALA A 225 -19.50 0.21 2.94
C ALA A 225 -19.59 0.77 4.37
N ASN A 226 -20.00 -0.03 5.36
CA ASN A 226 -20.04 0.42 6.76
C ASN A 226 -18.65 0.66 7.33
N SER A 227 -17.66 -0.17 7.01
CA SER A 227 -16.27 0.08 7.41
C SER A 227 -15.71 1.35 6.79
N LEU A 228 -16.06 1.66 5.53
CA LEU A 228 -15.71 2.94 4.91
C LEU A 228 -16.45 4.12 5.57
N ALA A 229 -17.75 3.99 5.86
CA ALA A 229 -18.51 5.03 6.55
C ALA A 229 -17.91 5.35 7.93
N ALA A 230 -17.59 4.32 8.72
CA ALA A 230 -16.92 4.49 10.01
C ALA A 230 -15.54 5.15 9.87
N ALA A 231 -14.80 4.86 8.80
CA ALA A 231 -13.52 5.51 8.51
C ALA A 231 -13.69 7.00 8.15
N PHE A 232 -14.74 7.37 7.42
CA PHE A 232 -15.08 8.78 7.17
C PHE A 232 -15.45 9.52 8.47
N GLU A 233 -16.24 8.88 9.34
CA GLU A 233 -16.62 9.47 10.65
C GLU A 233 -15.41 9.75 11.54
N LYS A 234 -14.40 8.87 11.54
CA LYS A 234 -13.14 9.09 12.29
C LYS A 234 -12.41 10.38 11.89
N ILE A 235 -12.52 10.79 10.62
CA ILE A 235 -11.89 12.00 10.10
C ILE A 235 -12.85 13.20 10.04
N GLY A 236 -14.02 13.09 10.68
CA GLY A 236 -14.96 14.19 10.89
C GLY A 236 -16.01 14.40 9.80
N HIS A 237 -16.14 13.48 8.85
CA HIS A 237 -17.21 13.51 7.85
C HIS A 237 -18.49 12.84 8.36
N HIS A 238 -19.64 13.31 7.90
CA HIS A 238 -20.91 12.60 8.09
C HIS A 238 -21.13 11.64 6.93
N ALA A 239 -21.04 10.33 7.20
CA ALA A 239 -21.22 9.30 6.18
C ALA A 239 -22.34 8.32 6.58
N GLY A 240 -23.07 7.80 5.60
CA GLY A 240 -23.98 6.70 5.82
C GLY A 240 -24.22 5.86 4.58
N VAL A 241 -24.75 4.66 4.78
CA VAL A 241 -24.89 3.64 3.73
C VAL A 241 -26.35 3.51 3.31
N ASP A 242 -26.60 3.51 2.00
CA ASP A 242 -27.91 3.25 1.41
C ASP A 242 -27.93 1.91 0.67
N THR A 243 -28.84 1.03 1.10
CA THR A 243 -29.26 -0.13 0.31
C THR A 243 -30.08 0.31 -0.90
N ALA A 244 -30.25 -0.58 -1.88
CA ALA A 244 -30.86 -0.26 -3.16
C ALA A 244 -32.30 0.27 -3.06
N ASP A 245 -33.08 -0.24 -2.11
CA ASP A 245 -34.43 0.25 -1.77
C ASP A 245 -34.45 1.65 -1.15
N ALA A 246 -33.33 2.10 -0.58
CA ALA A 246 -33.18 3.38 0.12
C ALA A 246 -32.35 4.42 -0.64
N TRP A 247 -31.78 4.10 -1.81
CA TRP A 247 -30.89 4.98 -2.59
C TRP A 247 -31.40 6.41 -2.82
N TYR A 248 -32.71 6.61 -2.82
CA TYR A 248 -33.34 7.90 -3.10
C TYR A 248 -34.17 8.43 -1.92
N ALA A 249 -34.06 7.81 -0.73
CA ALA A 249 -34.82 8.20 0.45
C ALA A 249 -34.33 9.52 1.10
N HIS A 250 -33.05 9.88 0.88
CA HIS A 250 -32.37 10.96 1.59
C HIS A 250 -31.81 12.06 0.65
N GLN A 251 -32.40 12.26 -0.53
CA GLN A 251 -31.85 13.16 -1.57
C GLN A 251 -31.63 14.61 -1.13
N ALA A 252 -32.51 15.15 -0.29
CA ALA A 252 -32.38 16.52 0.23
C ALA A 252 -31.18 16.69 1.17
N GLN A 253 -30.64 15.57 1.66
CA GLN A 253 -29.62 15.52 2.69
C GLN A 253 -28.27 15.03 2.14
N GLU A 254 -28.17 14.57 0.89
CA GLU A 254 -26.89 14.09 0.31
C GLU A 254 -26.16 15.19 -0.46
N ASP A 255 -24.90 15.48 -0.13
CA ASP A 255 -24.04 16.39 -0.91
C ASP A 255 -23.08 15.62 -1.83
N VAL A 256 -22.65 14.45 -1.35
CA VAL A 256 -21.75 13.54 -2.03
C VAL A 256 -22.40 12.17 -2.15
N VAL A 257 -22.46 11.65 -3.36
CA VAL A 257 -22.85 10.28 -3.67
C VAL A 257 -21.59 9.48 -4.02
N LEU A 258 -21.24 8.52 -3.18
CA LEU A 258 -20.22 7.52 -3.47
C LEU A 258 -20.91 6.20 -3.85
N ALA A 259 -21.02 5.91 -5.14
CA ALA A 259 -21.59 4.66 -5.61
C ALA A 259 -20.53 3.57 -5.63
N ILE A 260 -20.58 2.63 -4.68
CA ILE A 260 -19.83 1.39 -4.79
C ILE A 260 -20.55 0.56 -5.86
N ARG A 261 -19.97 0.58 -7.07
CA ARG A 261 -20.70 0.14 -8.24
C ARG A 261 -20.77 -1.38 -8.27
N GLY A 262 -21.92 -1.89 -7.85
CA GLY A 262 -22.29 -3.30 -7.86
C GLY A 262 -23.07 -3.66 -9.13
N ARG A 263 -24.21 -4.35 -8.97
CA ARG A 263 -25.01 -4.90 -10.09
C ARG A 263 -25.88 -3.86 -10.80
N HIS A 264 -26.31 -2.81 -10.11
CA HIS A 264 -27.31 -1.87 -10.64
C HIS A 264 -26.76 -0.45 -10.73
N ARG A 265 -27.11 0.27 -11.81
CA ARG A 265 -26.76 1.68 -12.04
C ARG A 265 -27.50 2.54 -11.02
N VAL A 266 -26.77 3.44 -10.38
CA VAL A 266 -27.34 4.48 -9.51
C VAL A 266 -27.66 5.68 -10.38
N LYS A 267 -28.87 6.22 -10.26
CA LYS A 267 -29.22 7.49 -10.91
C LYS A 267 -28.57 8.64 -10.13
N THR A 268 -27.68 9.39 -10.77
CA THR A 268 -26.98 10.52 -10.16
C THR A 268 -27.77 11.83 -10.29
N ASP A 269 -27.44 12.80 -9.43
CA ASP A 269 -27.89 14.19 -9.52
C ASP A 269 -26.68 15.06 -9.89
N PRO A 270 -26.62 15.67 -11.09
CA PRO A 270 -25.50 16.51 -11.51
C PRO A 270 -25.21 17.71 -10.59
N GLY A 271 -26.20 18.15 -9.80
CA GLY A 271 -26.05 19.20 -8.78
C GLY A 271 -25.25 18.76 -7.55
N LYS A 272 -25.02 17.46 -7.38
CA LYS A 272 -24.24 16.86 -6.29
C LYS A 272 -22.83 16.48 -6.77
N ILE A 273 -21.99 16.04 -5.85
CA ILE A 273 -20.71 15.39 -6.17
C ILE A 273 -20.96 13.90 -6.34
N ASN A 274 -20.72 13.36 -7.53
CA ASN A 274 -20.97 11.95 -7.83
C ASN A 274 -19.66 11.22 -8.11
N ILE A 275 -19.32 10.22 -7.31
CA ILE A 275 -18.12 9.41 -7.46
C ILE A 275 -18.55 7.96 -7.68
N MET A 276 -18.08 7.34 -8.76
CA MET A 276 -18.21 5.90 -8.98
C MET A 276 -16.98 5.21 -8.39
N TRP A 277 -17.17 4.16 -7.60
CA TRP A 277 -16.09 3.26 -7.21
C TRP A 277 -16.34 1.86 -7.75
N ILE A 278 -15.58 1.49 -8.78
CA ILE A 278 -15.66 0.17 -9.41
C ILE A 278 -14.79 -0.79 -8.60
N ILE A 279 -15.42 -1.70 -7.87
CA ILE A 279 -14.72 -2.73 -7.08
C ILE A 279 -14.78 -4.13 -7.71
N SER A 280 -15.70 -4.36 -8.65
CA SER A 280 -15.88 -5.64 -9.32
C SER A 280 -16.65 -5.48 -10.63
N HIS A 281 -16.74 -6.56 -11.41
CA HIS A 281 -17.59 -6.69 -12.61
C HIS A 281 -17.53 -5.49 -13.58
N PRO A 282 -16.33 -5.12 -14.09
CA PRO A 282 -16.20 -4.05 -15.07
C PRO A 282 -17.02 -4.29 -16.34
N ASP A 283 -17.30 -5.56 -16.66
CA ASP A 283 -18.11 -6.02 -17.80
C ASP A 283 -19.59 -5.58 -17.75
N ARG A 284 -20.05 -5.05 -16.62
CA ARG A 284 -21.47 -4.68 -16.41
C ARG A 284 -21.72 -3.17 -16.42
N ILE A 285 -20.71 -2.37 -16.73
CA ILE A 285 -20.80 -0.91 -16.73
C ILE A 285 -20.80 -0.45 -18.18
N PRO A 286 -21.94 0.03 -18.70
CA PRO A 286 -21.99 0.57 -20.05
C PRO A 286 -21.23 1.90 -20.13
N ASP A 287 -20.64 2.17 -21.28
CA ASP A 287 -19.71 3.30 -21.47
C ASP A 287 -20.32 4.67 -21.15
N GLU A 288 -21.59 4.86 -21.51
CA GLU A 288 -22.29 6.11 -21.25
C GLU A 288 -22.51 6.38 -19.76
N GLU A 289 -22.44 5.37 -18.91
CA GLU A 289 -22.62 5.54 -17.46
C GLU A 289 -21.47 6.34 -16.83
N PHE A 290 -20.25 6.27 -17.37
CA PHE A 290 -19.13 7.03 -16.81
C PHE A 290 -19.35 8.54 -16.86
N ALA A 291 -20.14 9.03 -17.82
CA ALA A 291 -20.46 10.45 -17.96
C ALA A 291 -21.40 10.97 -16.85
N ASP A 292 -22.06 10.09 -16.11
CA ASP A 292 -22.95 10.45 -14.99
C ASP A 292 -22.18 10.90 -13.73
N TYR A 293 -20.86 10.66 -13.68
CA TYR A 293 -20.03 10.82 -12.49
C TYR A 293 -18.95 11.89 -12.69
N ASP A 294 -18.66 12.63 -11.63
CA ASP A 294 -17.58 13.61 -11.60
C ASP A 294 -16.19 12.97 -11.57
N HIS A 295 -16.12 11.74 -11.07
CA HIS A 295 -14.90 10.94 -10.96
C HIS A 295 -15.19 9.44 -10.94
N VAL A 296 -14.30 8.66 -11.55
CA VAL A 296 -14.32 7.19 -11.55
C VAL A 296 -13.09 6.65 -10.81
N ALA A 297 -13.29 6.14 -9.61
CA ALA A 297 -12.30 5.41 -8.83
C ALA A 297 -12.37 3.90 -9.19
N VAL A 298 -11.23 3.26 -9.41
CA VAL A 298 -11.17 1.89 -9.94
C VAL A 298 -10.28 1.00 -9.08
N ALA A 299 -10.77 -0.16 -8.64
CA ALA A 299 -10.01 -1.12 -7.83
C ALA A 299 -8.99 -1.96 -8.60
N SER A 300 -8.47 -1.40 -9.70
CA SER A 300 -7.51 -2.04 -10.60
C SER A 300 -6.66 -0.97 -11.25
N ASP A 301 -5.33 -1.13 -11.18
CA ASP A 301 -4.38 -0.34 -11.96
C ASP A 301 -4.59 -0.54 -13.47
N VAL A 302 -4.76 -1.80 -13.86
CA VAL A 302 -4.89 -2.22 -15.25
C VAL A 302 -6.11 -1.57 -15.88
N TYR A 303 -7.28 -1.68 -15.24
CA TYR A 303 -8.52 -1.16 -15.80
C TYR A 303 -8.61 0.35 -15.70
N ALA A 304 -8.03 0.97 -14.66
CA ALA A 304 -7.92 2.42 -14.59
C ALA A 304 -7.12 2.97 -15.78
N GLN A 305 -6.03 2.31 -16.16
CA GLN A 305 -5.26 2.71 -17.33
C GLN A 305 -6.06 2.52 -18.63
N VAL A 306 -6.77 1.40 -18.79
CA VAL A 306 -7.69 1.19 -19.94
C VAL A 306 -8.70 2.32 -20.06
N LEU A 307 -9.33 2.73 -18.96
CA LEU A 307 -10.29 3.84 -18.97
C LEU A 307 -9.63 5.19 -19.33
N LYS A 308 -8.41 5.45 -18.85
CA LYS A 308 -7.65 6.66 -19.23
C LYS A 308 -7.28 6.66 -20.71
N ASP A 309 -6.83 5.53 -21.24
CA ASP A 309 -6.46 5.39 -22.65
C ASP A 309 -7.66 5.55 -23.59
N ARG A 310 -8.87 5.22 -23.09
CA ARG A 310 -10.15 5.50 -23.76
C ARG A 310 -10.59 6.97 -23.69
N GLY A 311 -9.81 7.82 -23.01
CA GLY A 311 -10.06 9.26 -22.94
C GLY A 311 -11.00 9.71 -21.83
N LEU A 312 -11.26 8.87 -20.82
CA LEU A 312 -12.08 9.31 -19.69
C LEU A 312 -11.35 10.42 -18.90
N PRO A 313 -12.01 11.56 -18.64
CA PRO A 313 -11.34 12.76 -18.17
C PRO A 313 -10.91 12.70 -16.70
N SER A 314 -11.51 11.81 -15.89
CA SER A 314 -11.27 11.76 -14.45
C SER A 314 -11.34 10.33 -13.91
N VAL A 315 -10.18 9.68 -13.84
CA VAL A 315 -10.04 8.29 -13.38
C VAL A 315 -8.86 8.17 -12.42
N SER A 316 -9.07 7.51 -11.28
CA SER A 316 -8.00 7.18 -10.31
C SER A 316 -8.03 5.72 -9.89
N VAL A 317 -6.89 5.22 -9.43
CA VAL A 317 -6.77 3.86 -8.90
C VAL A 317 -7.08 3.89 -7.41
N MET A 318 -8.09 3.12 -7.03
CA MET A 318 -8.56 2.96 -5.66
C MET A 318 -8.84 1.47 -5.41
N HIS A 319 -7.81 0.69 -5.07
CA HIS A 319 -7.98 -0.73 -4.72
C HIS A 319 -8.96 -0.92 -3.56
N GLN A 320 -9.46 -2.13 -3.40
CA GLN A 320 -10.23 -2.49 -2.21
C GLN A 320 -9.36 -2.36 -0.94
N ALA A 321 -9.98 -2.55 0.22
CA ALA A 321 -9.37 -2.27 1.51
C ALA A 321 -9.98 -3.12 2.62
N THR A 322 -9.25 -3.27 3.72
CA THR A 322 -9.72 -3.99 4.91
C THR A 322 -10.05 -3.05 6.07
N ASP A 323 -10.90 -3.50 6.98
CA ASP A 323 -11.12 -2.85 8.28
C ASP A 323 -10.05 -3.33 9.26
N ALA A 324 -9.01 -2.52 9.44
CA ALA A 324 -7.87 -2.85 10.31
C ALA A 324 -8.23 -3.04 11.79
N ARG A 325 -9.44 -2.65 12.23
CA ARG A 325 -9.92 -2.94 13.60
C ARG A 325 -10.55 -4.31 13.72
N LEU A 326 -11.09 -4.83 12.63
CA LEU A 326 -11.80 -6.11 12.58
C LEU A 326 -10.85 -7.23 12.13
N PHE A 327 -10.09 -6.97 11.06
CA PHE A 327 -9.12 -7.89 10.48
C PHE A 327 -7.72 -7.55 10.99
N SER A 328 -7.43 -8.05 12.19
CA SER A 328 -6.09 -8.03 12.79
C SER A 328 -5.58 -9.46 13.03
N PRO A 329 -4.27 -9.67 12.97
CA PRO A 329 -3.66 -10.95 13.28
C PRO A 329 -3.85 -11.28 14.76
N ASP A 330 -3.91 -12.57 15.05
CA ASP A 330 -3.80 -13.11 16.40
C ASP A 330 -2.80 -14.27 16.33
N PRO A 331 -1.55 -14.07 16.79
CA PRO A 331 -0.50 -15.10 16.69
C PRO A 331 -0.75 -16.30 17.62
N GLU A 332 -1.65 -16.17 18.60
CA GLU A 332 -1.93 -17.22 19.58
C GLU A 332 -2.97 -18.24 19.09
N VAL A 333 -3.62 -17.97 17.96
CA VAL A 333 -4.64 -18.87 17.41
C VAL A 333 -3.98 -20.05 16.69
N ASP A 334 -4.28 -21.25 17.17
CA ASP A 334 -3.97 -22.49 16.47
C ASP A 334 -4.67 -22.56 15.11
N ARG A 335 -3.91 -22.87 14.07
CA ARG A 335 -4.39 -22.93 12.69
C ARG A 335 -4.68 -24.36 12.26
N LEU A 336 -5.90 -24.59 11.79
CA LEU A 336 -6.31 -25.84 11.17
C LEU A 336 -5.51 -26.05 9.87
N PRO A 337 -4.91 -27.24 9.63
CA PRO A 337 -4.24 -27.56 8.38
C PRO A 337 -5.23 -27.88 7.27
N ALA A 338 -6.04 -26.88 6.93
CA ALA A 338 -7.08 -26.94 5.93
C ALA A 338 -7.21 -25.60 5.19
N GLY A 339 -7.71 -25.68 3.97
CA GLY A 339 -8.16 -24.52 3.22
C GLY A 339 -9.50 -24.01 3.75
N LEU A 340 -9.71 -22.70 3.73
CA LEU A 340 -11.02 -22.08 3.96
C LEU A 340 -11.49 -21.37 2.70
N PHE A 341 -12.67 -21.73 2.22
CA PHE A 341 -13.37 -21.01 1.17
C PHE A 341 -14.66 -20.40 1.71
N VAL A 342 -14.77 -19.07 1.67
CA VAL A 342 -15.99 -18.35 2.08
C VAL A 342 -16.57 -17.65 0.87
N GLY A 343 -17.58 -18.22 0.23
CA GLY A 343 -18.19 -17.63 -0.96
C GLY A 343 -19.40 -18.39 -1.48
N ASN A 344 -20.31 -17.64 -2.09
CA ASN A 344 -21.47 -18.23 -2.75
C ASN A 344 -21.07 -18.84 -4.09
N SER A 345 -21.59 -20.04 -4.39
CA SER A 345 -21.39 -20.67 -5.70
C SER A 345 -22.03 -19.87 -6.83
N ARG A 346 -23.19 -19.23 -6.55
CA ARG A 346 -24.02 -18.55 -7.57
C ARG A 346 -24.36 -19.47 -8.76
N LYS A 347 -24.51 -20.78 -8.50
CA LYS A 347 -24.73 -21.86 -9.48
C LYS A 347 -23.54 -22.13 -10.40
N GLU A 348 -22.36 -21.61 -10.07
CA GLU A 348 -21.12 -21.95 -10.74
C GLU A 348 -20.26 -22.87 -9.88
N TYR A 349 -19.58 -23.79 -10.56
CA TYR A 349 -18.68 -24.70 -9.87
C TYR A 349 -17.29 -24.08 -9.76
N ARG A 350 -17.01 -23.48 -8.60
CA ARG A 350 -15.75 -22.77 -8.32
C ARG A 350 -14.53 -23.69 -8.47
N THR A 351 -13.57 -23.26 -9.26
CA THR A 351 -12.43 -24.08 -9.71
C THR A 351 -11.59 -24.61 -8.55
N MET A 352 -11.25 -23.76 -7.57
CA MET A 352 -10.43 -24.18 -6.43
C MET A 352 -11.16 -25.17 -5.51
N VAL A 353 -12.44 -24.94 -5.23
CA VAL A 353 -13.27 -25.87 -4.45
C VAL A 353 -13.34 -27.23 -5.16
N LYS A 354 -13.49 -27.23 -6.49
CA LYS A 354 -13.43 -28.46 -7.29
C LYS A 354 -12.09 -29.17 -7.17
N TRP A 355 -10.97 -28.45 -7.20
CA TRP A 355 -9.64 -29.05 -7.04
C TRP A 355 -9.47 -29.68 -5.65
N CYS A 356 -9.86 -28.99 -4.58
CA CYS A 356 -9.84 -29.55 -3.23
C CYS A 356 -10.60 -30.86 -3.14
N ILE A 357 -11.84 -30.91 -3.65
CA ILE A 357 -12.69 -32.11 -3.59
C ILE A 357 -12.09 -33.26 -4.41
N ARG A 358 -11.67 -33.00 -5.65
CA ARG A 358 -11.14 -34.04 -6.55
C ARG A 358 -9.83 -34.63 -6.05
N LYS A 359 -8.99 -33.79 -5.45
CA LYS A 359 -7.65 -34.17 -4.95
C LYS A 359 -7.68 -34.52 -3.46
N ARG A 360 -8.85 -34.46 -2.81
CA ARG A 360 -9.09 -34.78 -1.39
C ARG A 360 -8.26 -33.93 -0.42
N LEU A 361 -8.06 -32.66 -0.77
CA LEU A 361 -7.43 -31.69 0.13
C LEU A 361 -8.41 -31.29 1.25
N PRO A 362 -7.96 -31.14 2.50
CA PRO A 362 -8.80 -30.64 3.59
C PRO A 362 -9.30 -29.22 3.26
N VAL A 363 -10.61 -29.04 3.25
CA VAL A 363 -11.23 -27.73 3.00
C VAL A 363 -12.51 -27.56 3.80
N GLU A 364 -12.68 -26.38 4.38
CA GLU A 364 -13.94 -25.93 4.96
C GLU A 364 -14.60 -24.90 4.03
N LEU A 365 -15.89 -25.09 3.79
CA LEU A 365 -16.64 -24.30 2.82
C LEU A 365 -17.85 -23.65 3.48
N TYR A 366 -17.92 -22.32 3.37
CA TYR A 366 -19.05 -21.52 3.82
C TYR A 366 -19.61 -20.70 2.67
N GLY A 367 -20.94 -20.64 2.56
CA GLY A 367 -21.64 -19.87 1.54
C GLY A 367 -22.90 -20.56 1.03
N GLY A 368 -23.73 -19.83 0.31
CA GLY A 368 -24.99 -20.32 -0.25
C GLY A 368 -24.90 -20.74 -1.73
N GLY A 369 -25.90 -21.51 -2.16
CA GLY A 369 -26.10 -21.88 -3.57
C GLY A 369 -25.22 -23.03 -4.06
N TRP A 370 -24.71 -23.85 -3.14
CA TRP A 370 -23.89 -25.03 -3.41
C TRP A 370 -24.72 -26.31 -3.53
N GLU A 371 -26.00 -26.25 -3.17
CA GLU A 371 -26.94 -27.35 -3.30
C GLU A 371 -27.04 -27.81 -4.76
N GLY A 372 -26.80 -29.11 -5.01
CA GLY A 372 -26.78 -29.68 -6.36
C GLY A 372 -25.49 -29.42 -7.15
N VAL A 373 -24.58 -28.59 -6.64
CA VAL A 373 -23.23 -28.39 -7.20
C VAL A 373 -22.21 -29.29 -6.51
N LEU A 374 -22.36 -29.49 -5.19
CA LEU A 374 -21.47 -30.30 -4.36
C LEU A 374 -22.18 -31.52 -3.74
N PRO A 375 -21.43 -32.59 -3.42
CA PRO A 375 -21.90 -33.64 -2.54
C PRO A 375 -22.48 -33.08 -1.21
N PRO A 376 -23.59 -33.65 -0.69
CA PRO A 376 -24.15 -33.25 0.60
C PRO A 376 -23.11 -33.35 1.73
N GLY A 377 -23.16 -32.39 2.66
CA GLY A 377 -22.30 -32.39 3.86
C GLY A 377 -20.93 -31.69 3.71
N LEU A 378 -20.58 -31.19 2.52
CA LEU A 378 -19.34 -30.43 2.31
C LEU A 378 -19.44 -28.94 2.71
N VAL A 379 -20.64 -28.38 2.72
CA VAL A 379 -20.88 -26.99 3.14
C VAL A 379 -21.09 -26.97 4.66
N ARG A 380 -20.22 -26.27 5.39
CA ARG A 380 -20.28 -26.14 6.86
C ARG A 380 -21.36 -25.18 7.33
N GLY A 381 -21.68 -24.18 6.51
CA GLY A 381 -22.74 -23.22 6.78
C GLY A 381 -23.03 -22.35 5.55
N THR A 382 -24.21 -21.77 5.48
CA THR A 382 -24.62 -20.93 4.36
C THR A 382 -24.01 -19.52 4.39
N SER A 383 -23.42 -19.13 5.52
CA SER A 383 -22.72 -17.85 5.74
C SER A 383 -21.92 -17.86 7.04
N ILE A 384 -21.01 -16.90 7.15
CA ILE A 384 -20.34 -16.51 8.39
C ILE A 384 -20.74 -15.07 8.68
N ALA A 385 -21.06 -14.74 9.94
CA ALA A 385 -21.32 -13.35 10.30
C ALA A 385 -20.03 -12.53 10.15
N ASN A 386 -20.14 -11.29 9.66
CA ASN A 386 -18.94 -10.50 9.37
C ASN A 386 -18.04 -10.26 10.59
N ALA A 387 -18.64 -10.12 11.78
CA ALA A 387 -17.90 -9.99 13.04
C ALA A 387 -17.04 -11.22 13.38
N ASP A 388 -17.48 -12.42 12.97
CA ASP A 388 -16.79 -13.68 13.25
C ASP A 388 -15.81 -14.05 12.12
N LEU A 389 -15.96 -13.47 10.92
CA LEU A 389 -15.16 -13.81 9.74
C LEU A 389 -13.63 -13.74 9.98
N PRO A 390 -13.09 -12.76 10.71
CA PRO A 390 -11.66 -12.73 11.05
C PRO A 390 -11.20 -13.96 11.83
N ASP A 391 -12.01 -14.49 12.74
CA ASP A 391 -11.71 -15.71 13.52
C ASP A 391 -11.60 -16.93 12.63
N TYR A 392 -12.52 -17.07 11.67
CA TYR A 392 -12.44 -18.14 10.67
C TYR A 392 -11.18 -17.98 9.81
N TYR A 393 -10.84 -16.76 9.39
CA TYR A 393 -9.66 -16.56 8.58
C TYR A 393 -8.38 -16.91 9.34
N ARG A 394 -8.20 -16.40 10.56
CA ARG A 394 -7.00 -16.66 11.37
C ARG A 394 -6.87 -18.12 11.84
N SER A 395 -7.98 -18.85 11.99
CA SER A 395 -7.98 -20.25 12.45
C SER A 395 -7.70 -21.28 11.35
N HIS A 396 -7.46 -20.86 10.10
CA HIS A 396 -7.09 -21.77 9.01
C HIS A 396 -5.68 -21.46 8.51
N LEU A 397 -4.97 -22.48 8.03
CA LEU A 397 -3.64 -22.31 7.43
C LEU A 397 -3.69 -21.64 6.06
N LEU A 398 -4.76 -21.84 5.29
CA LEU A 398 -4.81 -21.36 3.91
C LEU A 398 -6.20 -20.80 3.57
N LEU A 399 -6.26 -19.55 3.09
CA LEU A 399 -7.48 -19.01 2.49
C LEU A 399 -7.47 -19.27 0.99
N LEU A 400 -8.60 -19.77 0.49
CA LEU A 400 -8.80 -20.01 -0.93
C LEU A 400 -9.59 -18.86 -1.53
N ASN A 401 -9.02 -18.24 -2.55
CA ASN A 401 -9.64 -17.11 -3.24
C ASN A 401 -9.74 -17.38 -4.74
N ASP A 402 -10.91 -17.07 -5.32
CA ASP A 402 -11.05 -17.00 -6.77
C ASP A 402 -11.69 -15.68 -7.22
N HIS A 403 -11.53 -15.39 -8.50
CA HIS A 403 -12.13 -14.25 -9.16
C HIS A 403 -13.08 -14.69 -10.28
N TRP A 404 -13.94 -13.75 -10.69
CA TRP A 404 -14.61 -13.85 -11.99
C TRP A 404 -13.61 -13.61 -13.11
N ASP A 405 -13.80 -14.23 -14.28
CA ASP A 405 -12.90 -14.02 -15.43
C ASP A 405 -12.74 -12.54 -15.77
N SER A 406 -13.85 -11.79 -15.84
CA SER A 406 -13.81 -10.36 -16.10
C SER A 406 -13.04 -9.57 -15.04
N MET A 407 -13.01 -10.03 -13.79
CA MET A 407 -12.23 -9.39 -12.73
C MET A 407 -10.74 -9.70 -12.89
N ARG A 408 -10.36 -10.98 -13.05
CA ARG A 408 -8.95 -11.35 -13.11
C ARG A 408 -8.24 -10.86 -14.37
N GLU A 409 -8.94 -10.86 -15.50
CA GLU A 409 -8.43 -10.36 -16.79
C GLU A 409 -8.27 -8.83 -16.83
N ASN A 410 -9.02 -8.12 -15.99
CA ASN A 410 -8.95 -6.66 -15.86
C ASN A 410 -8.27 -6.21 -14.57
N GLY A 411 -7.66 -7.11 -13.80
CA GLY A 411 -6.85 -6.81 -12.62
C GLY A 411 -7.62 -6.29 -11.40
N PHE A 412 -8.87 -6.72 -11.22
CA PHE A 412 -9.65 -6.41 -10.02
C PHE A 412 -9.35 -7.41 -8.91
N LEU A 413 -8.50 -6.99 -7.96
CA LEU A 413 -8.18 -7.76 -6.76
C LEU A 413 -9.39 -7.81 -5.82
N SER A 414 -9.86 -9.01 -5.48
CA SER A 414 -11.02 -9.22 -4.60
C SER A 414 -10.76 -8.77 -3.16
N ASN A 415 -11.81 -8.45 -2.41
CA ASN A 415 -11.65 -8.02 -1.01
C ASN A 415 -10.98 -9.08 -0.13
N ARG A 416 -11.15 -10.36 -0.44
CA ARG A 416 -10.60 -11.47 0.35
C ARG A 416 -9.07 -11.43 0.40
N LEU A 417 -8.43 -10.92 -0.65
CA LEU A 417 -6.98 -10.69 -0.65
C LEU A 417 -6.58 -9.65 0.39
N PHE A 418 -7.40 -8.61 0.62
CA PHE A 418 -7.14 -7.57 1.60
C PHE A 418 -7.49 -8.00 3.03
N ASP A 419 -8.66 -8.61 3.24
CA ASP A 419 -9.11 -9.08 4.56
C ASP A 419 -8.27 -10.25 5.07
N GLY A 420 -7.93 -11.21 4.20
CA GLY A 420 -7.07 -12.34 4.54
C GLY A 420 -5.65 -11.90 4.90
N SER A 421 -5.12 -10.92 4.16
CA SER A 421 -3.86 -10.27 4.50
C SER A 421 -3.98 -9.48 5.80
N GLY A 422 -5.13 -8.84 6.06
CA GLY A 422 -5.40 -8.14 7.31
C GLY A 422 -5.19 -9.00 8.55
N VAL A 423 -5.54 -10.30 8.50
CA VAL A 423 -5.29 -11.25 9.59
C VAL A 423 -4.00 -12.07 9.45
N ALA A 424 -3.10 -11.70 8.55
CA ALA A 424 -1.85 -12.40 8.25
C ALA A 424 -2.05 -13.91 8.03
N THR A 425 -3.05 -14.29 7.24
CA THR A 425 -3.28 -15.69 6.86
C THR A 425 -2.80 -15.95 5.44
N PRO A 426 -2.06 -17.05 5.18
CA PRO A 426 -1.66 -17.41 3.82
C PRO A 426 -2.86 -17.49 2.88
N ILE A 427 -2.67 -17.01 1.65
CA ILE A 427 -3.72 -17.00 0.63
C ILE A 427 -3.19 -17.71 -0.62
N LEU A 428 -4.03 -18.59 -1.17
CA LEU A 428 -3.86 -19.18 -2.50
C LEU A 428 -4.98 -18.66 -3.40
N THR A 429 -4.60 -17.95 -4.47
CA THR A 429 -5.53 -17.33 -5.42
C THR A 429 -5.31 -17.81 -6.85
N ASP A 430 -6.33 -17.65 -7.71
CA ASP A 430 -6.17 -17.81 -9.14
C ASP A 430 -5.32 -16.67 -9.71
N PRO A 431 -4.62 -16.86 -10.85
CA PRO A 431 -3.80 -15.82 -11.44
C PRO A 431 -4.64 -14.60 -11.80
N VAL A 432 -4.26 -13.43 -11.28
CA VAL A 432 -4.93 -12.15 -11.54
C VAL A 432 -3.93 -11.07 -11.92
N ARG A 433 -4.23 -10.35 -13.01
CA ARG A 433 -3.35 -9.29 -13.49
C ARG A 433 -3.17 -8.20 -12.43
N GLY A 434 -1.94 -7.76 -12.25
CA GLY A 434 -1.62 -6.70 -11.30
C GLY A 434 -1.52 -7.16 -9.84
N LEU A 435 -1.62 -8.46 -9.52
CA LEU A 435 -1.42 -8.94 -8.15
C LEU A 435 -0.02 -8.58 -7.62
N ALA A 436 1.01 -8.95 -8.38
CA ALA A 436 2.40 -8.68 -8.02
C ALA A 436 2.73 -7.18 -7.96
N ASP A 437 1.97 -6.32 -8.65
CA ASP A 437 2.15 -4.87 -8.58
C ASP A 437 1.63 -4.27 -7.25
N VAL A 438 0.81 -5.02 -6.51
CA VAL A 438 0.28 -4.63 -5.19
C VAL A 438 0.93 -5.41 -4.06
N PHE A 439 1.03 -6.73 -4.21
CA PHE A 439 1.45 -7.65 -3.15
C PHE A 439 2.85 -8.24 -3.36
N GLY A 440 3.52 -7.97 -4.49
CA GLY A 440 4.77 -8.65 -4.83
C GLY A 440 4.60 -10.17 -4.81
N ASP A 441 5.49 -10.85 -4.10
CA ASP A 441 5.53 -12.30 -3.91
C ASP A 441 4.74 -12.80 -2.67
N ALA A 442 4.02 -11.91 -2.00
CA ALA A 442 3.44 -12.18 -0.68
C ALA A 442 2.17 -13.05 -0.73
N ILE A 443 1.53 -13.21 -1.89
CA ILE A 443 0.34 -14.04 -2.10
C ILE A 443 0.64 -15.09 -3.15
N SER A 444 0.27 -16.35 -2.88
CA SER A 444 0.54 -17.46 -3.80
C SER A 444 -0.55 -17.55 -4.88
N GLU A 445 -0.15 -17.83 -6.12
CA GLU A 445 -1.05 -18.04 -7.25
C GLU A 445 -0.95 -19.48 -7.77
N ALA A 446 -2.07 -20.05 -8.23
CA ALA A 446 -2.09 -21.34 -8.92
C ALA A 446 -3.00 -21.31 -10.15
N GLY A 447 -2.40 -21.48 -11.34
CA GLY A 447 -3.10 -21.46 -12.62
C GLY A 447 -3.75 -22.79 -13.01
N ASP A 448 -3.33 -23.88 -12.39
CA ASP A 448 -3.81 -25.24 -12.66
C ASP A 448 -3.92 -26.08 -11.38
N ALA A 449 -4.48 -27.28 -11.54
CA ALA A 449 -4.77 -28.17 -10.42
C ALA A 449 -3.50 -28.74 -9.77
N GLU A 450 -2.45 -28.94 -10.57
CA GLU A 450 -1.20 -29.53 -10.14
C GLU A 450 -0.42 -28.54 -9.27
N GLN A 451 -0.29 -27.28 -9.72
CA GLN A 451 0.27 -26.18 -8.95
C GLN A 451 -0.53 -25.93 -7.67
N PHE A 452 -1.86 -25.93 -7.77
CA PHE A 452 -2.73 -25.72 -6.61
C PHE A 452 -2.49 -26.77 -5.52
N VAL A 453 -2.43 -28.05 -5.91
CA VAL A 453 -2.16 -29.15 -4.97
C VAL A 453 -0.77 -29.03 -4.37
N ALA A 454 0.25 -28.78 -5.20
CA ALA A 454 1.62 -28.65 -4.73
C ALA A 454 1.75 -27.54 -3.67
N VAL A 455 1.19 -26.36 -3.93
CA VAL A 455 1.21 -25.23 -2.97
C VAL A 455 0.43 -25.53 -1.71
N ALA A 456 -0.76 -26.14 -1.82
CA ALA A 456 -1.58 -26.46 -0.66
C ALA A 456 -0.93 -27.53 0.23
N GLU A 457 -0.42 -28.62 -0.34
CA GLU A 457 0.24 -29.69 0.40
C GLU A 457 1.54 -29.22 1.05
N ASP A 458 2.34 -28.41 0.34
CA ASP A 458 3.55 -27.80 0.87
C ASP A 458 3.23 -26.86 2.05
N CYS A 459 2.20 -26.01 1.92
CA CYS A 459 1.75 -25.15 3.01
C CYS A 459 1.23 -25.93 4.23
N PHE A 460 0.57 -27.07 4.03
CA PHE A 460 0.09 -27.90 5.15
C PHE A 460 1.21 -28.70 5.81
N ALA A 461 2.27 -29.03 5.07
CA ALA A 461 3.43 -29.75 5.58
C ALA A 461 4.44 -28.84 6.30
N ASP A 462 4.74 -27.68 5.71
CA ASP A 462 5.59 -26.63 6.30
C ASP A 462 4.95 -25.24 6.06
N PRO A 463 4.13 -24.74 7.01
CA PRO A 463 3.48 -23.45 6.86
C PRO A 463 4.43 -22.25 7.02
N THR A 464 5.68 -22.46 7.48
CA THR A 464 6.58 -21.36 7.87
C THR A 464 6.80 -20.34 6.74
N PRO A 465 7.18 -20.74 5.51
CA PRO A 465 7.42 -19.78 4.42
C PRO A 465 6.14 -19.05 3.99
N TYR A 466 4.99 -19.68 4.17
CA TYR A 466 3.68 -19.13 3.80
C TYR A 466 3.20 -18.12 4.85
N LEU A 467 3.44 -18.39 6.13
CA LEU A 467 3.18 -17.44 7.21
C LEU A 467 4.07 -16.19 7.09
N ASP A 468 5.34 -16.35 6.72
CA ASP A 468 6.24 -15.21 6.44
C ASP A 468 5.74 -14.37 5.25
N ARG A 469 5.23 -15.01 4.19
CA ARG A 469 4.57 -14.32 3.07
C ARG A 469 3.30 -13.59 3.52
N ALA A 470 2.47 -14.25 4.33
CA ALA A 470 1.24 -13.67 4.85
C ALA A 470 1.49 -12.46 5.77
N ALA A 471 2.55 -12.48 6.57
CA ALA A 471 2.98 -11.35 7.37
C ALA A 471 3.41 -10.15 6.50
N ARG A 472 4.14 -10.38 5.40
CA ARG A 472 4.43 -9.31 4.44
C ARG A 472 3.16 -8.76 3.78
N ALA A 473 2.23 -9.63 3.39
CA ALA A 473 0.95 -9.21 2.82
C ALA A 473 0.15 -8.36 3.82
N HIS A 474 0.15 -8.74 5.10
CA HIS A 474 -0.41 -7.95 6.20
C HIS A 474 0.18 -6.55 6.26
N ASP A 475 1.52 -6.45 6.30
CA ASP A 475 2.18 -5.14 6.42
C ASP A 475 1.90 -4.24 5.20
N ILE A 476 1.85 -4.80 3.99
CA ILE A 476 1.43 -4.09 2.76
C ILE A 476 0.03 -3.50 2.93
N VAL A 477 -0.92 -4.30 3.43
CA VAL A 477 -2.30 -3.85 3.62
C VAL A 477 -2.41 -2.79 4.70
N MET A 478 -1.73 -2.98 5.83
CA MET A 478 -1.75 -2.01 6.93
C MET A 478 -1.08 -0.69 6.57
N ALA A 479 -0.12 -0.69 5.63
CA ALA A 479 0.56 0.52 5.18
C ALA A 479 -0.23 1.37 4.17
N ALA A 480 -1.15 0.78 3.39
CA ALA A 480 -1.78 1.49 2.27
C ALA A 480 -3.20 1.06 1.85
N HIS A 481 -3.75 -0.02 2.42
CA HIS A 481 -5.01 -0.64 1.96
C HIS A 481 -6.00 -0.90 3.10
N THR A 482 -6.12 0.06 4.02
CA THR A 482 -7.19 0.07 5.04
C THR A 482 -8.30 1.06 4.66
N PHE A 483 -9.50 0.89 5.22
CA PHE A 483 -10.57 1.86 4.99
C PHE A 483 -10.24 3.27 5.49
N ASP A 484 -9.38 3.40 6.50
CA ASP A 484 -8.88 4.70 6.98
C ASP A 484 -8.08 5.41 5.87
N HIS A 485 -7.24 4.67 5.12
CA HIS A 485 -6.57 5.22 3.94
C HIS A 485 -7.57 5.63 2.85
N ARG A 486 -8.60 4.81 2.60
CA ARG A 486 -9.63 5.11 1.59
C ARG A 486 -10.43 6.35 1.94
N ALA A 487 -10.83 6.51 3.19
CA ALA A 487 -11.56 7.68 3.65
C ALA A 487 -10.75 8.96 3.44
N VAL A 488 -9.45 8.96 3.76
CA VAL A 488 -8.56 10.11 3.50
C VAL A 488 -8.47 10.41 2.00
N THR A 489 -8.16 9.42 1.16
CA THR A 489 -8.03 9.65 -0.29
C THR A 489 -9.35 10.10 -0.93
N PHE A 490 -10.49 9.55 -0.51
CA PHE A 490 -11.79 10.02 -0.98
C PHE A 490 -12.14 11.41 -0.47
N SER A 491 -11.78 11.76 0.77
CA SER A 491 -11.96 13.12 1.30
C SER A 491 -11.23 14.15 0.43
N GLU A 492 -9.96 13.91 0.12
CA GLU A 492 -9.16 14.79 -0.75
C GLU A 492 -9.76 14.90 -2.16
N MET A 493 -10.25 13.78 -2.70
CA MET A 493 -10.94 13.74 -3.99
C MET A 493 -12.22 14.58 -3.97
N ILE A 494 -13.04 14.46 -2.93
CA ILE A 494 -14.27 15.25 -2.73
C ILE A 494 -13.94 16.74 -2.68
N ASP A 495 -12.93 17.15 -1.91
CA ASP A 495 -12.51 18.55 -1.79
C ASP A 495 -12.09 19.15 -3.14
N HIS A 496 -11.34 18.38 -3.94
CA HIS A 496 -10.93 18.79 -5.28
C HIS A 496 -12.12 18.95 -6.22
N ILE A 497 -13.08 18.02 -6.21
CA ILE A 497 -14.27 18.11 -7.05
C ILE A 497 -15.15 19.29 -6.62
N ALA A 498 -15.35 19.48 -5.31
CA ALA A 498 -16.10 20.60 -4.75
C ALA A 498 -15.49 21.95 -5.14
N ALA A 499 -14.15 22.08 -5.10
CA ALA A 499 -13.45 23.27 -5.54
C ALA A 499 -13.62 23.53 -7.05
N ARG A 500 -13.59 22.47 -7.87
CA ARG A 500 -13.80 22.58 -9.33
C ARG A 500 -15.22 23.03 -9.67
N LYS A 501 -16.25 22.42 -9.06
CA LYS A 501 -17.66 22.78 -9.31
C LYS A 501 -17.95 24.24 -8.96
N ARG A 502 -17.41 24.75 -7.85
CA ARG A 502 -17.55 26.17 -7.45
C ARG A 502 -16.93 27.18 -8.40
N ARG A 503 -15.99 26.77 -9.28
CA ARG A 503 -15.41 27.66 -10.29
C ARG A 503 -16.20 27.68 -11.59
N LEU A 504 -17.07 26.68 -11.81
CA LEU A 504 -17.84 26.50 -13.04
C LEU A 504 -19.27 27.00 -12.94
N GLY A 505 -19.84 27.03 -11.73
CA GLY A 505 -21.08 27.73 -11.39
C GLY A 505 -20.79 29.13 -10.90
#